data_AF-A0A1V4QC95-F1
#
_entry.id   AF-A0A1V4QC95-F1
#
_cell.length_a   1.000
_cell.length_b   1.000
_cell.length_c   1.000
_cell.angle_alpha   90.00
_cell.angle_beta   90.00
_cell.angle_gamma   90.00
#
_symmetry.space_group_name_H-M   'P 1'
#
loop_
_entity.id
_entity.type
_entity.pdbx_description
1 polymer ?
#
loop_
_entity_poly.entity_id
_entity_poly.type
_entity_poly.pdbx_seq_one_letter_code
_entity_poly.pdbx_strand_id
1 'polypeptide(L)'
;MSRATTLTIPLPFRAVRSVMRLGGHLPPGVLGVASRICPVNSDGEHIAPEMLAAGVATRLMPGGDMSGATVERARHNLEVNSAISAERTPPLAVVEDLLIDGPGGDLPATRYRA
;
A
#
# COMPACT_ATOMS: atom_id res chain seq x y z
N MET A 1 -16.74 8.06 9.54
CA MET A 1 -15.47 7.57 8.97
C MET A 1 -15.18 8.42 7.74
N SER A 2 -13.99 9.01 7.65
CA SER A 2 -13.59 9.85 6.51
C SER A 2 -13.50 9.02 5.22
N ARG A 3 -13.69 9.67 4.07
CA ARG A 3 -13.38 9.09 2.75
C ARG A 3 -11.96 8.52 2.70
N ALA A 4 -11.00 9.17 3.37
CA ALA A 4 -9.60 8.74 3.43
C ALA A 4 -9.38 7.45 4.24
N THR A 5 -10.32 7.07 5.11
CA THR A 5 -10.20 5.88 5.99
C THR A 5 -11.10 4.71 5.56
N THR A 6 -11.99 4.93 4.60
CA THR A 6 -12.92 3.91 4.12
C THR A 6 -12.31 3.18 2.93
N LEU A 7 -11.67 2.04 3.20
CA LEU A 7 -11.02 1.23 2.19
C LEU A 7 -11.97 0.13 1.69
N THR A 8 -12.38 0.22 0.43
CA THR A 8 -13.15 -0.85 -0.22
C THR A 8 -12.18 -1.80 -0.91
N ILE A 9 -12.00 -3.00 -0.35
CA ILE A 9 -11.18 -4.04 -0.97
C ILE A 9 -12.10 -5.07 -1.61
N PRO A 10 -11.96 -5.34 -2.91
CA PRO A 10 -12.70 -6.43 -3.54
C PRO A 10 -12.40 -7.76 -2.84
N LEU A 11 -13.45 -8.58 -2.63
CA LEU A 11 -13.38 -9.87 -1.92
C LEU A 11 -12.15 -10.75 -2.27
N PRO A 12 -11.78 -10.98 -3.55
CA PRO A 12 -10.65 -11.85 -3.88
C PRO A 12 -9.30 -11.34 -3.32
N PHE A 13 -9.17 -10.04 -3.05
CA PHE A 13 -7.92 -9.44 -2.60
C PHE A 13 -7.77 -9.36 -1.07
N ARG A 14 -8.80 -9.76 -0.32
CA ARG A 14 -8.71 -9.82 1.15
C ARG A 14 -7.69 -10.87 1.61
N ALA A 15 -7.56 -11.98 0.89
CA ALA A 15 -6.57 -13.02 1.16
C ALA A 15 -5.13 -12.50 0.95
N VAL A 16 -4.89 -11.77 -0.14
CA VAL A 16 -3.59 -11.13 -0.44
C VAL A 16 -3.19 -10.18 0.68
N ARG A 17 -4.12 -9.35 1.17
CA ARG A 17 -3.87 -8.44 2.29
C ARG A 17 -3.46 -9.17 3.57
N SER A 18 -4.10 -10.31 3.88
CA SER A 18 -3.75 -11.11 5.06
C SER A 18 -2.33 -11.69 4.95
N VAL A 19 -1.92 -12.17 3.77
CA VAL A 19 -0.57 -12.68 3.52
C VAL A 19 0.48 -11.58 3.68
N MET A 20 0.26 -10.39 3.09
CA MET A 20 1.19 -9.27 3.24
C MET A 20 1.37 -8.87 4.71
N ARG A 21 0.28 -8.81 5.47
CA ARG A 21 0.35 -8.48 6.91
C ARG A 21 1.18 -9.48 7.70
N LEU A 22 1.00 -10.76 7.42
CA LEU A 22 1.72 -11.81 8.13
C LEU A 22 3.24 -11.72 7.84
N GLY A 23 3.60 -11.40 6.60
CA GLY A 23 5.00 -11.13 6.21
C GLY A 23 5.62 -9.94 6.95
N GLY A 24 4.85 -8.89 7.22
CA GLY A 24 5.31 -7.72 7.99
C GLY A 24 5.63 -7.99 9.46
N HIS A 25 5.29 -9.17 9.98
CA HIS A 25 5.57 -9.58 11.36
C HIS A 25 6.71 -10.61 11.47
N LEU A 26 7.47 -10.84 10.40
CA LEU A 26 8.61 -11.75 10.45
C LEU A 26 9.73 -11.22 11.38
N PRO A 27 10.30 -12.07 12.24
CA PRO A 27 11.40 -11.66 13.12
C PRO A 27 12.63 -11.17 12.34
N PRO A 28 13.39 -10.19 12.85
CA PRO A 28 14.60 -9.67 12.17
C PRO A 28 15.63 -10.74 11.82
N GLY A 29 15.78 -11.78 12.64
CA GLY A 29 16.69 -12.90 12.38
C GLY A 29 16.32 -13.70 11.13
N VAL A 30 15.02 -13.84 10.82
CA VAL A 30 14.54 -14.52 9.61
C VAL A 30 14.84 -13.67 8.38
N LEU A 31 14.60 -12.36 8.47
CA LEU A 31 14.91 -11.41 7.40
C LEU A 31 16.41 -11.34 7.12
N GLY A 32 17.26 -11.37 8.15
CA GLY A 32 18.71 -11.37 7.99
C GLY A 32 19.29 -12.64 7.33
N VAL A 33 18.61 -13.78 7.45
CA VAL A 33 18.97 -14.99 6.69
C VAL A 33 18.45 -14.90 5.25
N ALA A 34 17.21 -14.43 5.07
CA ALA A 34 16.60 -14.26 3.76
C ALA A 34 17.32 -13.22 2.89
N SER A 35 17.95 -12.20 3.47
CA SER A 35 18.68 -11.18 2.71
C SER A 35 19.87 -11.79 1.95
N ARG A 36 20.51 -12.82 2.49
CA ARG A 36 21.68 -13.49 1.86
C ARG A 36 21.35 -14.20 0.55
N ILE A 37 20.07 -14.52 0.31
CA ILE A 37 19.58 -15.16 -0.91
C ILE A 37 18.85 -14.17 -1.83
N CYS A 38 18.73 -12.91 -1.43
CA CYS A 38 18.07 -11.89 -2.24
C CYS A 38 18.97 -11.42 -3.39
N PRO A 39 18.38 -11.00 -4.53
CA PRO A 39 19.14 -10.41 -5.63
C PRO A 39 20.03 -9.24 -5.19
N VAL A 40 21.16 -9.09 -5.89
CA VAL A 40 22.16 -8.04 -5.62
C VAL A 40 22.10 -7.00 -6.73
N ASN A 41 22.15 -5.72 -6.39
CA ASN A 41 22.23 -4.62 -7.36
C ASN A 41 23.67 -4.44 -7.91
N SER A 42 23.88 -3.45 -8.78
CA SER A 42 25.21 -3.14 -9.34
C SER A 42 26.23 -2.69 -8.29
N ASP A 43 25.76 -2.22 -7.14
CA ASP A 43 26.58 -1.70 -6.05
C ASP A 43 26.97 -2.79 -5.03
N GLY A 44 26.57 -4.05 -5.27
CA GLY A 44 26.87 -5.16 -4.38
C GLY A 44 25.92 -5.30 -3.19
N GLU A 45 24.81 -4.57 -3.17
CA GLU A 45 23.84 -4.58 -2.08
C GLU A 45 22.68 -5.54 -2.35
N HIS A 46 22.31 -6.33 -1.35
CA HIS A 46 21.12 -7.18 -1.42
C HIS A 46 19.85 -6.34 -1.28
N ILE A 47 18.86 -6.58 -2.14
CA ILE A 47 17.51 -6.05 -1.89
C ILE A 47 16.98 -6.59 -0.56
N ALA A 48 16.32 -5.72 0.22
CA ALA A 48 15.66 -6.15 1.44
C ALA A 48 14.60 -7.23 1.13
N PRO A 49 14.51 -8.34 1.89
CA PRO A 49 13.56 -9.42 1.61
C PRO A 49 12.10 -8.95 1.52
N GLU A 50 11.71 -8.01 2.38
CA GLU A 50 10.39 -7.39 2.38
C GLU A 50 10.12 -6.59 1.10
N MET A 51 11.14 -5.93 0.54
CA MET A 51 11.04 -5.20 -0.73
C MET A 51 10.95 -6.16 -1.91
N LEU A 52 11.68 -7.27 -1.89
CA LEU A 52 11.53 -8.34 -2.88
C LEU A 52 10.12 -8.93 -2.83
N ALA A 53 9.61 -9.23 -1.63
CA ALA A 53 8.27 -9.74 -1.43
C ALA A 53 7.20 -8.76 -1.91
N ALA A 54 7.37 -7.46 -1.64
CA ALA A 54 6.49 -6.42 -2.16
C ALA A 54 6.50 -6.35 -3.69
N GLY A 55 7.67 -6.44 -4.33
CA GLY A 55 7.79 -6.49 -5.79
C GLY A 55 7.11 -7.71 -6.42
N VAL A 56 7.28 -8.90 -5.82
CA VAL A 56 6.58 -10.13 -6.25
C VAL A 56 5.07 -9.99 -6.06
N ALA A 57 4.62 -9.44 -4.93
CA ALA A 57 3.20 -9.22 -4.67
C ALA A 57 2.58 -8.28 -5.71
N THR A 58 3.24 -7.15 -6.01
CA THR A 58 2.76 -6.19 -7.03
C THR A 58 2.63 -6.83 -8.41
N ARG A 59 3.53 -7.73 -8.80
CA ARG A 59 3.44 -8.48 -10.07
C ARG A 59 2.21 -9.40 -10.13
N LEU A 60 1.76 -9.91 -8.98
CA LEU A 60 0.61 -10.81 -8.87
C LEU A 60 -0.71 -10.04 -8.66
N MET A 61 -0.65 -8.77 -8.27
CA MET A 61 -1.83 -7.93 -8.07
C MET A 61 -2.45 -7.53 -9.42
N PRO A 62 -3.77 -7.71 -9.60
CA PRO A 62 -4.44 -7.27 -10.83
C PRO A 62 -4.33 -5.75 -11.01
N GLY A 63 -3.75 -5.34 -12.14
CA GLY A 63 -3.48 -3.93 -12.39
C GLY A 63 -2.29 -3.37 -11.58
N GLY A 64 -1.43 -4.24 -11.02
CA GLY A 64 -0.18 -3.84 -10.39
C GLY A 64 0.82 -3.23 -11.39
N ASP A 65 0.83 -3.74 -12.61
CA ASP A 65 1.42 -3.03 -13.75
C ASP A 65 0.37 -2.06 -14.33
N MET A 66 0.71 -0.78 -14.30
CA MET A 66 -0.11 0.30 -14.85
C MET A 66 0.46 0.83 -16.17
N SER A 67 1.58 0.29 -16.64
CA SER A 67 2.14 0.66 -17.94
C SER A 67 1.16 0.28 -19.05
N GLY A 68 0.93 1.22 -19.97
CA GLY A 68 -0.01 1.04 -21.07
C GLY A 68 -1.51 1.10 -20.71
N ALA A 69 -1.86 1.32 -19.44
CA ALA A 69 -3.25 1.57 -19.04
C ALA A 69 -3.67 3.02 -19.39
N THR A 70 -4.96 3.23 -19.67
CA THR A 70 -5.51 4.60 -19.72
C THR A 70 -5.41 5.26 -18.34
N VAL A 71 -5.43 6.60 -18.28
CA VAL A 71 -5.36 7.34 -17.01
C VAL A 71 -6.47 6.91 -16.05
N GLU A 72 -7.68 6.68 -16.55
CA GLU A 72 -8.83 6.23 -15.77
C GLU A 72 -8.59 4.84 -15.18
N ARG A 73 -8.06 3.92 -15.99
CA ARG A 73 -7.79 2.54 -15.55
C ARG A 73 -6.62 2.49 -14.56
N ALA A 74 -5.56 3.25 -14.80
CA ALA A 74 -4.44 3.39 -13.89
C ALA A 74 -4.89 3.96 -12.54
N ARG A 75 -5.75 4.99 -12.53
CA ARG A 75 -6.34 5.55 -11.29
C ARG A 75 -7.13 4.49 -10.52
N HIS A 76 -8.01 3.77 -11.20
CA HIS A 76 -8.79 2.71 -10.55
C HIS A 76 -7.88 1.61 -9.95
N ASN A 77 -6.88 1.17 -10.70
CA ASN A 77 -5.92 0.18 -10.21
C ASN A 77 -5.14 0.70 -8.99
N LEU A 78 -4.76 1.98 -9.00
CA LEU A 78 -4.07 2.62 -7.87
C LEU A 78 -4.95 2.67 -6.62
N GLU A 79 -6.25 2.98 -6.77
CA GLU A 79 -7.21 2.94 -5.66
C GLU A 79 -7.31 1.53 -5.04
N VAL A 80 -7.37 0.49 -5.88
CA VAL A 80 -7.44 -0.90 -5.41
C VAL A 80 -6.13 -1.33 -4.74
N ASN A 81 -4.99 -1.06 -5.36
CA ASN A 81 -3.68 -1.45 -4.83
C ASN A 81 -3.37 -0.72 -3.51
N SER A 82 -3.66 0.58 -3.41
CA SER A 82 -3.49 1.34 -2.18
C SER A 82 -4.40 0.82 -1.05
N ALA A 83 -5.63 0.42 -1.36
CA ALA A 83 -6.53 -0.17 -0.36
C ALA A 83 -6.02 -1.52 0.17
N ILE A 84 -5.39 -2.35 -0.67
CA ILE A 84 -4.81 -3.64 -0.25
C ILE A 84 -3.61 -3.42 0.66
N SER A 85 -2.71 -2.51 0.29
CA SER A 85 -1.46 -2.24 1.00
C SER A 85 -1.63 -1.36 2.24
N ALA A 86 -2.74 -0.64 2.37
CA ALA A 86 -2.97 0.26 3.49
C ALA A 86 -2.97 -0.46 4.85
N GLU A 87 -2.31 0.15 5.82
CA GLU A 87 -2.27 -0.32 7.21
C GLU A 87 -3.65 -0.23 7.88
N ARG A 88 -3.83 -0.90 9.02
CA ARG A 88 -4.99 -0.65 9.88
C ARG A 88 -4.65 0.54 10.75
N THR A 89 -5.25 1.68 10.47
CA THR A 89 -5.17 2.83 11.38
C THR A 89 -5.73 2.42 12.75
N PRO A 90 -5.02 2.71 13.86
CA PRO A 90 -5.61 2.53 15.19
C PRO A 90 -6.88 3.38 15.33
N PRO A 91 -7.77 3.08 16.29
CA PRO A 91 -8.90 3.95 16.59
C PRO A 91 -8.42 5.37 16.87
N LEU A 92 -9.01 6.35 16.20
CA LEU A 92 -8.71 7.77 16.34
C LEU A 92 -9.90 8.46 17.00
N ALA A 93 -9.66 9.35 17.97
CA ALA A 93 -10.72 10.16 18.59
C ALA A 93 -11.41 11.10 17.61
N VAL A 94 -10.69 11.61 16.60
CA VAL A 94 -11.27 12.48 15.55
C VAL A 94 -10.80 12.03 14.17
N VAL A 95 -11.77 11.90 13.27
CA VAL A 95 -11.58 11.68 11.84
C VAL A 95 -12.60 12.54 11.10
N GLU A 96 -12.18 13.71 10.63
CA GLU A 96 -13.06 14.75 10.08
C GLU A 96 -12.59 15.16 8.68
N ASP A 97 -13.49 15.13 7.70
CA ASP A 97 -13.23 15.64 6.35
C ASP A 97 -13.55 17.13 6.28
N LEU A 98 -12.62 17.89 5.71
CA LEU A 98 -12.65 19.34 5.61
C LEU A 98 -12.48 19.74 4.15
N LEU A 99 -12.99 20.91 3.79
CA LEU A 99 -12.69 21.58 2.52
C LEU A 99 -11.96 22.88 2.86
N ILE A 100 -10.85 23.13 2.17
CA ILE A 100 -10.06 24.35 2.30
C ILE A 100 -10.20 25.11 0.98
N ASP A 101 -10.60 26.37 1.05
CA ASP A 101 -10.72 27.20 -0.16
C ASP A 101 -9.35 27.42 -0.79
N GLY A 102 -9.17 26.94 -2.02
CA GLY A 102 -7.93 27.07 -2.79
C GLY A 102 -8.09 28.00 -4.00
N PRO A 103 -6.97 28.51 -4.56
CA PRO A 103 -7.00 29.40 -5.72
C PRO A 103 -7.57 28.74 -7.00
N GLY A 104 -7.72 27.40 -7.01
CA GLY A 104 -8.32 26.62 -8.10
C GLY A 104 -9.61 25.90 -7.72
N GLY A 105 -10.25 26.28 -6.60
CA GLY A 105 -11.41 25.59 -6.02
C GLY A 105 -11.08 24.86 -4.72
N ASP A 106 -12.10 24.21 -4.16
CA ASP A 106 -12.02 23.52 -2.87
C ASP A 106 -10.96 22.41 -2.86
N LEU A 107 -10.11 22.43 -1.85
CA LEU A 107 -9.08 21.43 -1.59
C LEU A 107 -9.54 20.50 -0.47
N PRO A 108 -9.72 19.19 -0.75
CA PRO A 108 -10.11 18.25 0.29
C PRO A 108 -8.96 18.02 1.28
N ALA A 109 -9.29 18.02 2.58
CA ALA A 109 -8.37 17.70 3.66
C ALA A 109 -9.04 16.76 4.66
N THR A 110 -8.24 16.00 5.41
CA THR A 110 -8.74 15.16 6.51
C THR A 110 -7.95 15.46 7.77
N ARG A 111 -8.65 15.75 8.87
CA ARG A 111 -8.09 15.95 10.20
C ARG A 111 -8.14 14.65 11.00
N TYR A 112 -6.99 14.29 11.57
CA TYR A 112 -6.83 13.15 12.47
C TYR A 112 -6.42 13.61 13.87
N ARG A 113 -7.02 13.01 14.91
CA ARG A 113 -6.58 13.16 16.31
C ARG A 113 -6.65 11.81 17.01
N ALA A 114 -5.58 11.48 17.76
CA ALA A 114 -5.52 10.30 18.61
C ALA A 114 -6.56 10.38 19.74
#